data_AF-A0A6D2C2Q1-F1
#
_entry.id   AF-A0A6D2C2Q1-F1
#
_cell.length_a   1.000
_cell.length_b   1.000
_cell.length_c   1.000
_cell.angle_alpha   90.00
_cell.angle_beta   90.00
_cell.angle_gamma   90.00
#
_symmetry.space_group_name_H-M   'P 1'
#
loop_
_entity.id
_entity.type
_entity.pdbx_description
1 polymer ?
#
loop_
_entity_poly.entity_id
_entity_poly.type
_entity_poly.pdbx_seq_one_letter_code
_entity_poly.pdbx_strand_id
1 'polypeptide(L)'
;MDNKQQVDKLRDNAELAWASYGYFHCVGNKFDIKDENKIVSLENVLDITYKNSKIIDEKGFKLGALDGDFTPTQAKNFFERYELLEHCPNTDSGFSATLFKDLGEFDKKANTRKADSKDLEYTLAIRGTEFKLEQIQDLLNDYYIGTNNSDMNRVIEQYFDMLLFYEETLKPLLQEKGIAKINVIGHSLGGYLTQLFALSYPNIINEVYTYNAPLESRSVA
;
A
#
# COMPACT_ATOMS: atom_id res chain seq x y z
N MET A 1 24.76 -8.58 -4.21
CA MET A 1 23.56 -8.56 -5.07
C MET A 1 24.04 -8.19 -6.46
N ASP A 2 23.75 -9.01 -7.47
CA ASP A 2 24.09 -8.65 -8.85
C ASP A 2 23.05 -7.66 -9.42
N ASN A 3 23.35 -7.08 -10.61
CA ASN A 3 22.46 -6.10 -11.24
C ASN A 3 21.06 -6.66 -11.51
N LYS A 4 20.96 -7.96 -11.83
CA LYS A 4 19.69 -8.61 -12.13
C LYS A 4 18.84 -8.71 -10.88
N GLN A 5 19.42 -9.15 -9.77
CA GLN A 5 18.77 -9.23 -8.46
C GLN A 5 18.30 -7.85 -7.99
N GLN A 6 19.08 -6.78 -8.22
CA GLN A 6 18.65 -5.41 -7.89
C GLN A 6 17.44 -4.96 -8.72
N VAL A 7 17.45 -5.24 -10.03
CA VAL A 7 16.33 -4.90 -10.93
C VAL A 7 15.07 -5.68 -10.55
N ASP A 8 15.19 -6.98 -10.28
CA ASP A 8 14.08 -7.83 -9.84
C ASP A 8 13.49 -7.28 -8.52
N LYS A 9 14.33 -6.89 -7.56
CA LYS A 9 13.90 -6.31 -6.29
C LYS A 9 13.18 -4.97 -6.46
N LEU A 10 13.68 -4.09 -7.33
CA LEU A 10 13.02 -2.80 -7.61
C LEU A 10 11.68 -2.98 -8.32
N ARG A 11 11.58 -3.97 -9.23
CA ARG A 11 10.33 -4.34 -9.90
C ARG A 11 9.31 -4.86 -8.89
N ASP A 12 9.70 -5.81 -8.04
CA ASP A 12 8.79 -6.46 -7.10
C ASP A 12 8.24 -5.47 -6.07
N ASN A 13 9.08 -4.57 -5.55
CA ASN A 13 8.64 -3.49 -4.67
C ASN A 13 7.77 -2.44 -5.39
N ALA A 14 7.98 -2.19 -6.69
CA ALA A 14 7.09 -1.33 -7.46
C ALA A 14 5.70 -1.97 -7.65
N GLU A 15 5.63 -3.29 -7.85
CA GLU A 15 4.37 -4.02 -7.96
C GLU A 15 3.60 -4.01 -6.63
N LEU A 16 4.27 -4.19 -5.48
CA LEU A 16 3.64 -4.03 -4.16
C LEU A 16 3.13 -2.59 -3.93
N ALA A 17 3.87 -1.57 -4.36
CA ALA A 17 3.42 -0.18 -4.27
C ALA A 17 2.19 0.06 -5.16
N TRP A 18 2.11 -0.56 -6.33
CA TRP A 18 0.94 -0.51 -7.21
C TRP A 18 -0.25 -1.26 -6.59
N ALA A 19 -0.04 -2.44 -6.02
CA ALA A 19 -1.08 -3.22 -5.35
C ALA A 19 -1.70 -2.49 -4.15
N SER A 20 -0.99 -1.56 -3.50
CA SER A 20 -1.51 -0.74 -2.39
C SER A 20 -2.72 0.13 -2.76
N TYR A 21 -3.00 0.33 -4.05
CA TYR A 21 -4.19 1.05 -4.53
C TYR A 21 -5.46 0.19 -4.53
N GLY A 22 -5.35 -1.12 -4.23
CA GLY A 22 -6.48 -2.04 -4.16
C GLY A 22 -7.44 -1.74 -3.01
N TYR A 23 -8.74 -1.72 -3.29
CA TYR A 23 -9.83 -1.57 -2.31
C TYR A 23 -10.10 -2.91 -1.60
N PHE A 24 -9.16 -3.40 -0.79
CA PHE A 24 -9.23 -4.75 -0.22
C PHE A 24 -10.35 -4.94 0.82
N HIS A 25 -10.87 -3.86 1.41
CA HIS A 25 -12.08 -3.89 2.24
C HIS A 25 -13.33 -4.34 1.47
N CYS A 26 -13.31 -4.34 0.12
CA CYS A 26 -14.39 -4.88 -0.69
C CYS A 26 -14.39 -6.41 -0.75
N VAL A 27 -13.30 -7.10 -0.38
CA VAL A 27 -13.22 -8.56 -0.41
C VAL A 27 -14.30 -9.16 0.51
N GLY A 28 -14.94 -10.24 0.06
CA GLY A 28 -16.04 -10.88 0.79
C GLY A 28 -17.41 -10.22 0.59
N ASN A 29 -17.47 -9.03 0.01
CA ASN A 29 -18.72 -8.35 -0.32
C ASN A 29 -19.24 -8.75 -1.71
N LYS A 30 -20.44 -8.27 -2.07
CA LYS A 30 -21.13 -8.63 -3.32
C LYS A 30 -20.92 -7.60 -4.40
N PHE A 31 -20.92 -8.04 -5.65
CA PHE A 31 -21.06 -7.14 -6.79
C PHE A 31 -22.50 -6.60 -6.85
N ASP A 32 -22.66 -5.31 -7.17
CA ASP A 32 -23.94 -4.65 -7.44
C ASP A 32 -24.45 -5.03 -8.85
N ILE A 33 -24.66 -6.32 -9.05
CA ILE A 33 -25.15 -6.94 -10.29
C ILE A 33 -26.23 -7.98 -9.95
N LYS A 34 -26.97 -8.44 -10.97
CA LYS A 34 -28.09 -9.39 -10.79
C LYS A 34 -27.67 -10.79 -10.31
N ASP A 35 -26.39 -11.13 -10.37
CA ASP A 35 -25.87 -12.42 -9.91
C ASP A 35 -25.50 -12.33 -8.42
N GLU A 36 -26.44 -12.69 -7.57
CA GLU A 36 -26.37 -12.54 -6.11
C GLU A 36 -25.32 -13.44 -5.43
N ASN A 37 -24.76 -14.42 -6.15
CA ASN A 37 -23.81 -15.40 -5.61
C ASN A 37 -22.34 -15.03 -5.86
N LYS A 38 -22.05 -14.02 -6.68
CA LYS A 38 -20.67 -13.62 -6.96
C LYS A 38 -20.13 -12.72 -5.86
N ILE A 39 -19.09 -13.20 -5.18
CA ILE A 39 -18.39 -12.48 -4.11
C ILE A 39 -17.06 -11.96 -4.64
N VAL A 40 -16.64 -10.78 -4.17
CA VAL A 40 -15.35 -10.18 -4.51
C VAL A 40 -14.21 -10.98 -3.89
N SER A 41 -13.29 -11.47 -4.72
CA SER A 41 -12.02 -12.07 -4.30
C SER A 41 -10.89 -11.03 -4.25
N LEU A 42 -9.76 -11.37 -3.63
CA LEU A 42 -8.54 -10.56 -3.65
C LEU A 42 -8.07 -10.24 -5.07
N GLU A 43 -8.07 -11.25 -5.96
CA GLU A 43 -7.69 -11.08 -7.36
C GLU A 43 -8.58 -10.05 -8.07
N ASN A 44 -9.90 -10.07 -7.81
CA ASN A 44 -10.83 -9.13 -8.43
C ASN A 44 -10.51 -7.67 -8.07
N VAL A 45 -9.98 -7.41 -6.87
CA VAL A 45 -9.67 -6.05 -6.42
C VAL A 45 -8.57 -5.40 -7.26
N LEU A 46 -7.58 -6.18 -7.72
CA LEU A 46 -6.47 -5.69 -8.53
C LEU A 46 -6.70 -5.87 -10.04
N ASP A 47 -7.57 -6.79 -10.44
CA ASP A 47 -7.81 -7.13 -11.85
C ASP A 47 -8.62 -6.06 -12.60
N ILE A 48 -8.03 -5.56 -13.68
CA ILE A 48 -8.59 -4.53 -14.57
C ILE A 48 -9.94 -4.91 -15.20
N THR A 49 -10.24 -6.20 -15.34
CA THR A 49 -11.54 -6.66 -15.85
C THR A 49 -12.70 -6.35 -14.90
N TYR A 50 -12.39 -6.08 -13.63
CA TYR A 50 -13.35 -5.69 -12.60
C TYR A 50 -13.34 -4.19 -12.32
N LYS A 51 -12.50 -3.41 -13.00
CA LYS A 51 -12.46 -1.95 -12.86
C LYS A 51 -13.85 -1.34 -13.08
N ASN A 52 -14.24 -0.39 -12.23
CA ASN A 52 -15.56 0.24 -12.14
C ASN A 52 -16.71 -0.68 -11.71
N SER A 53 -16.45 -1.93 -11.34
CA SER A 53 -17.48 -2.80 -10.78
C SER A 53 -17.87 -2.29 -9.40
N LYS A 54 -19.16 -2.00 -9.23
CA LYS A 54 -19.73 -1.49 -7.98
C LYS A 54 -19.91 -2.62 -6.98
N ILE A 55 -19.58 -2.34 -5.72
CA ILE A 55 -19.62 -3.30 -4.63
C ILE A 55 -20.65 -2.85 -3.59
N ILE A 56 -21.42 -3.79 -3.08
CA ILE A 56 -22.40 -3.61 -2.01
C ILE A 56 -22.13 -4.58 -0.85
N ASP A 57 -22.42 -4.15 0.36
CA ASP A 57 -22.37 -5.01 1.55
C ASP A 57 -23.52 -6.02 1.58
N GLU A 58 -23.56 -6.86 2.62
CA GLU A 58 -24.62 -7.86 2.82
C GLU A 58 -26.03 -7.26 2.90
N LYS A 59 -26.15 -5.99 3.28
CA LYS A 59 -27.41 -5.25 3.44
C LYS A 59 -27.77 -4.43 2.18
N GLY A 60 -26.92 -4.44 1.16
CA GLY A 60 -27.11 -3.70 -0.09
C GLY A 60 -26.61 -2.25 -0.05
N PHE A 61 -25.87 -1.84 0.98
CA PHE A 61 -25.25 -0.52 1.02
C PHE A 61 -24.03 -0.48 0.09
N LYS A 62 -23.90 0.60 -0.68
CA LYS A 62 -22.78 0.79 -1.60
C LYS A 62 -21.49 1.04 -0.84
N LEU A 63 -20.48 0.22 -1.12
CA LEU A 63 -19.13 0.35 -0.56
C LEU A 63 -18.19 1.13 -1.50
N GLY A 64 -18.47 1.12 -2.80
CA GLY A 64 -17.64 1.82 -3.79
C GLY A 64 -17.58 1.07 -5.11
N ALA A 65 -16.54 1.35 -5.89
CA ALA A 65 -16.22 0.62 -7.10
C ALA A 65 -14.74 0.21 -7.09
N LEU A 66 -14.44 -0.95 -7.67
CA LEU A 66 -13.06 -1.44 -7.80
C LEU A 66 -12.28 -0.60 -8.83
N ASP A 67 -10.97 -0.47 -8.63
CA ASP A 67 -10.08 0.37 -9.45
C ASP A 67 -8.77 -0.35 -9.80
N GLY A 68 -8.82 -1.69 -9.89
CA GLY A 68 -7.67 -2.50 -10.25
C GLY A 68 -7.17 -2.20 -11.67
N ASP A 69 -5.84 -2.25 -11.86
CA ASP A 69 -5.19 -2.05 -13.16
C ASP A 69 -4.26 -3.21 -13.56
N PHE A 70 -4.23 -4.28 -12.77
CA PHE A 70 -3.45 -5.48 -13.10
C PHE A 70 -4.17 -6.26 -14.19
N THR A 71 -3.40 -6.93 -15.05
CA THR A 71 -4.00 -7.98 -15.89
C THR A 71 -4.52 -9.12 -14.99
N PRO A 72 -5.54 -9.90 -15.42
CA PRO A 72 -6.04 -11.03 -14.63
C PRO A 72 -4.94 -12.00 -14.19
N THR A 73 -3.99 -12.29 -15.08
CA THR A 73 -2.84 -13.16 -14.78
C THR A 73 -1.89 -12.54 -13.77
N GLN A 74 -1.65 -11.21 -13.84
CA GLN A 74 -0.81 -10.53 -12.88
C GLN A 74 -1.45 -10.49 -11.49
N ALA A 75 -2.75 -10.19 -11.38
CA ALA A 75 -3.47 -10.22 -10.11
C ALA A 75 -3.40 -11.61 -9.46
N LYS A 76 -3.63 -12.66 -10.25
CA LYS A 76 -3.47 -14.05 -9.79
C LYS A 76 -2.05 -14.35 -9.32
N ASN A 77 -1.05 -14.08 -10.14
CA ASN A 77 0.36 -14.35 -9.80
C ASN A 77 0.80 -13.57 -8.55
N PHE A 78 0.28 -12.34 -8.38
CA PHE A 78 0.54 -11.52 -7.21
C PHE A 78 0.05 -12.22 -5.94
N PHE A 79 -1.21 -12.69 -5.90
CA PHE A 79 -1.75 -13.40 -4.73
C PHE A 79 -1.28 -14.85 -4.59
N GLU A 80 -0.66 -15.45 -5.63
CA GLU A 80 0.10 -16.70 -5.49
C GLU A 80 1.40 -16.49 -4.69
N ARG A 81 1.95 -15.26 -4.68
CA ARG A 81 3.20 -14.90 -3.99
C ARG A 81 2.96 -14.14 -2.69
N TYR A 82 2.04 -13.19 -2.66
CA TYR A 82 1.84 -12.29 -1.51
C TYR A 82 0.53 -12.62 -0.79
N GLU A 83 0.64 -12.79 0.52
CA GLU A 83 -0.49 -12.89 1.43
C GLU A 83 -0.81 -11.49 1.99
N LEU A 84 -2.07 -11.07 1.94
CA LEU A 84 -2.52 -9.83 2.57
C LEU A 84 -2.78 -10.11 4.06
N LEU A 85 -2.08 -9.39 4.94
CA LEU A 85 -2.21 -9.57 6.39
C LEU A 85 -3.16 -8.55 7.03
N GLU A 86 -3.08 -7.29 6.59
CA GLU A 86 -3.87 -6.20 7.15
C GLU A 86 -4.03 -5.07 6.12
N HIS A 87 -5.19 -4.42 6.11
CA HIS A 87 -5.47 -3.32 5.19
C HIS A 87 -6.23 -2.20 5.89
N CYS A 88 -5.63 -1.02 5.91
CA CYS A 88 -6.31 0.23 6.21
C CYS A 88 -6.96 0.76 4.93
N PRO A 89 -8.30 0.77 4.81
CA PRO A 89 -8.97 1.45 3.71
C PRO A 89 -8.75 2.96 3.78
N ASN A 90 -9.09 3.68 2.72
CA ASN A 90 -9.01 5.14 2.71
C ASN A 90 -9.72 5.74 3.93
N THR A 91 -8.96 6.41 4.79
CA THR A 91 -9.50 7.24 5.87
C THR A 91 -10.11 8.52 5.30
N ASP A 92 -10.74 9.33 6.16
CA ASP A 92 -11.30 10.62 5.75
C ASP A 92 -10.23 11.58 5.18
N SER A 93 -8.98 11.47 5.65
CA SER A 93 -7.85 12.23 5.11
C SER A 93 -7.33 11.67 3.78
N GLY A 94 -7.69 10.42 3.44
CA GLY A 94 -7.24 9.69 2.27
C GLY A 94 -6.04 8.79 2.51
N PHE A 95 -5.62 8.57 3.76
CA PHE A 95 -4.57 7.61 4.08
C PHE A 95 -5.06 6.18 3.82
N SER A 96 -4.21 5.35 3.22
CA SER A 96 -4.48 3.93 3.00
C SER A 96 -3.15 3.19 2.94
N ALA A 97 -3.11 2.02 3.56
CA ALA A 97 -1.92 1.19 3.56
C ALA A 97 -2.28 -0.29 3.72
N THR A 98 -1.42 -1.16 3.21
CA THR A 98 -1.63 -2.60 3.26
C THR A 98 -0.34 -3.30 3.67
N LEU A 99 -0.42 -4.18 4.66
CA LEU A 99 0.67 -5.06 5.07
C LEU A 99 0.58 -6.37 4.30
N PHE A 100 1.61 -6.67 3.52
CA PHE A 100 1.75 -7.92 2.79
C PHE A 100 2.83 -8.80 3.40
N LYS A 101 2.68 -10.11 3.25
CA LYS A 101 3.71 -11.12 3.48
C LYS A 101 4.10 -11.76 2.16
N ASP A 102 5.38 -11.65 1.78
CA ASP A 102 5.96 -12.39 0.66
C ASP A 102 6.17 -13.85 1.07
N LEU A 103 5.50 -14.76 0.37
CA LEU A 103 5.66 -16.21 0.55
C LEU A 103 6.90 -16.73 -0.19
N GLY A 104 7.49 -15.92 -1.07
CA GLY A 104 8.56 -16.28 -1.98
C GLY A 104 8.04 -16.81 -3.31
N GLU A 105 8.86 -16.65 -4.36
CA GLU A 105 8.58 -17.16 -5.70
C GLU A 105 8.35 -18.67 -5.69
N PHE A 106 7.24 -19.11 -6.28
CA PHE A 106 6.94 -20.53 -6.41
C PHE A 106 7.67 -21.15 -7.61
N ASP A 107 8.59 -22.08 -7.35
CA ASP A 107 9.21 -22.90 -8.37
C ASP A 107 8.30 -24.10 -8.71
N LYS A 108 7.60 -23.99 -9.84
CA LYS A 108 6.70 -25.03 -10.34
C LYS A 108 7.41 -26.36 -10.64
N LYS A 109 8.71 -26.34 -10.96
CA LYS A 109 9.47 -27.56 -11.27
C LYS A 109 9.90 -28.29 -10.01
N ALA A 110 10.32 -27.53 -9.00
CA ALA A 110 10.73 -28.08 -7.71
C ALA A 110 9.54 -28.33 -6.76
N ASN A 111 8.37 -27.75 -7.04
CA ASN A 111 7.20 -27.73 -6.18
C ASN A 111 7.52 -27.14 -4.79
N THR A 112 8.33 -26.09 -4.76
CA THR A 112 8.80 -25.41 -3.55
C THR A 112 8.77 -23.90 -3.75
N ARG A 113 8.74 -23.14 -2.66
CA ARG A 113 8.98 -21.69 -2.70
C ARG A 113 10.46 -21.42 -2.50
N LYS A 114 11.01 -20.46 -3.24
CA LYS A 114 12.34 -19.93 -2.91
C LYS A 114 12.25 -19.32 -1.50
N ALA A 115 13.10 -19.79 -0.60
CA ALA A 115 13.22 -19.21 0.72
C ALA A 115 13.91 -17.85 0.59
N ASP A 116 13.19 -16.77 0.83
CA ASP A 116 13.82 -15.51 1.21
C ASP A 116 14.09 -15.49 2.72
N SER A 117 14.96 -14.57 3.17
CA SER A 117 15.22 -14.39 4.60
C SER A 117 13.93 -14.04 5.33
N LYS A 118 13.69 -14.63 6.51
CA LYS A 118 12.55 -14.32 7.39
C LYS A 118 12.39 -12.82 7.66
N ASP A 119 13.49 -12.07 7.63
CA ASP A 119 13.53 -10.64 7.90
C ASP A 119 13.08 -9.76 6.72
N LEU A 120 12.82 -10.36 5.54
CA LEU A 120 12.41 -9.66 4.32
C LEU A 120 10.94 -9.92 3.92
N GLU A 121 10.22 -10.78 4.66
CA GLU A 121 8.89 -11.27 4.26
C GLU A 121 7.81 -10.19 4.35
N TYR A 122 7.91 -9.22 5.26
CA TYR A 122 6.80 -8.33 5.59
C TYR A 122 7.01 -6.94 5.00
N THR A 123 6.04 -6.48 4.20
CA THR A 123 6.12 -5.18 3.53
C THR A 123 4.86 -4.37 3.78
N LEU A 124 5.00 -3.21 4.40
CA LEU A 124 3.96 -2.20 4.52
C LEU A 124 3.98 -1.32 3.28
N ALA A 125 2.93 -1.41 2.45
CA ALA A 125 2.78 -0.61 1.25
C ALA A 125 1.79 0.53 1.49
N ILE A 126 2.27 1.77 1.38
CA ILE A 126 1.50 2.99 1.59
C ILE A 126 1.06 3.55 0.24
N ARG A 127 -0.26 3.68 0.08
CA ARG A 127 -0.89 4.22 -1.13
C ARG A 127 -0.59 5.71 -1.26
N GLY A 128 -0.43 6.17 -2.49
CA GLY A 128 -0.46 7.60 -2.79
C GLY A 128 -1.88 8.12 -2.97
N THR A 129 -2.12 9.35 -2.54
CA THR A 129 -3.30 10.12 -2.96
C THR A 129 -2.93 11.01 -4.14
N GLU A 130 -3.92 11.28 -5.01
CA GLU A 130 -3.74 12.19 -6.13
C GLU A 130 -3.67 13.63 -5.62
N PHE A 131 -2.46 14.07 -5.29
CA PHE A 131 -2.12 15.49 -5.21
C PHE A 131 -1.24 15.83 -6.41
N LYS A 132 -1.46 17.00 -7.02
CA LYS A 132 -0.56 17.47 -8.07
C LYS A 132 0.81 17.76 -7.45
N LEU A 133 1.90 17.48 -8.18
CA LEU A 133 3.26 17.75 -7.71
C LEU A 133 3.44 19.21 -7.26
N GLU A 134 2.79 20.14 -7.95
CA GLU A 134 2.73 21.57 -7.62
C GLU A 134 2.08 21.82 -6.24
N GLN A 135 0.97 21.14 -5.94
CA GLN A 135 0.32 21.22 -4.63
C GLN A 135 1.25 20.67 -3.54
N ILE A 136 1.97 19.58 -3.80
CA ILE A 136 2.89 19.03 -2.82
C ILE A 136 4.10 19.96 -2.60
N GLN A 137 4.58 20.64 -3.64
CA GLN A 137 5.63 21.66 -3.51
C GLN A 137 5.15 22.88 -2.71
N ASP A 138 3.94 23.36 -2.97
CA ASP A 138 3.33 24.46 -2.20
C ASP A 138 3.14 24.07 -0.73
N LEU A 139 2.69 22.83 -0.45
CA LEU A 139 2.58 22.29 0.91
C LEU A 139 3.91 22.28 1.68
N LEU A 140 5.00 21.93 1.00
CA LEU A 140 6.34 21.88 1.60
C LEU A 140 6.91 23.30 1.83
N ASN A 141 6.60 24.25 0.94
CA ASN A 141 7.02 25.65 1.09
C ASN A 141 6.21 26.37 2.20
N ASP A 142 4.91 26.10 2.30
CA ASP A 142 4.01 26.68 3.31
C ASP A 142 4.27 26.14 4.72
N TYR A 143 4.89 24.97 4.88
CA TYR A 143 5.37 24.50 6.20
C TYR A 143 6.29 25.52 6.88
N TYR A 144 7.09 26.27 6.09
CA TYR A 144 7.97 27.32 6.59
C TYR A 144 7.28 28.68 6.78
N ILE A 145 6.11 28.89 6.18
CA ILE A 145 5.39 30.16 6.19
C ILE A 145 3.96 29.86 6.65
N GLY A 146 3.71 29.90 7.96
CA GLY A 146 2.47 29.44 8.62
C GLY A 146 1.16 30.03 8.08
N THR A 147 0.70 29.54 6.93
CA THR A 147 -0.56 29.88 6.29
C THR A 147 -1.52 28.70 6.37
N ASN A 148 -2.75 28.99 6.82
CA ASN A 148 -3.82 28.00 6.97
C ASN A 148 -4.38 27.59 5.60
N ASN A 149 -3.75 26.62 4.94
CA ASN A 149 -4.23 26.01 3.70
C ASN A 149 -4.88 24.65 3.99
N SER A 150 -6.11 24.43 3.51
CA SER A 150 -6.92 23.22 3.74
C SER A 150 -6.24 21.94 3.26
N ASP A 151 -5.38 22.02 2.25
CA ASP A 151 -4.63 20.87 1.72
C ASP A 151 -3.49 20.44 2.64
N MET A 152 -2.94 21.35 3.46
CA MET A 152 -1.88 21.06 4.44
C MET A 152 -2.40 20.23 5.59
N ASN A 153 -3.61 20.56 6.06
CA ASN A 153 -4.30 19.75 7.04
C ASN A 153 -4.42 18.31 6.56
N ARG A 154 -4.68 18.08 5.27
CA ARG A 154 -4.89 16.73 4.75
C ARG A 154 -3.62 15.85 4.74
N VAL A 155 -2.44 16.40 4.41
CA VAL A 155 -1.18 15.62 4.49
C VAL A 155 -0.78 15.35 5.94
N ILE A 156 -0.97 16.34 6.82
CA ILE A 156 -0.74 16.19 8.26
C ILE A 156 -1.69 15.15 8.86
N GLU A 157 -2.97 15.20 8.49
CA GLU A 157 -3.98 14.21 8.88
C GLU A 157 -3.63 12.82 8.36
N GLN A 158 -3.20 12.68 7.10
CA GLN A 158 -2.72 11.38 6.58
C GLN A 158 -1.51 10.85 7.35
N TYR A 159 -0.60 11.73 7.77
CA TYR A 159 0.51 11.35 8.64
C TYR A 159 0.02 10.88 10.01
N PHE A 160 -0.93 11.58 10.63
CA PHE A 160 -1.50 11.14 11.91
C PHE A 160 -2.29 9.83 11.80
N ASP A 161 -3.09 9.66 10.74
CA ASP A 161 -3.80 8.41 10.45
C ASP A 161 -2.81 7.24 10.25
N MET A 162 -1.67 7.49 9.61
CA MET A 162 -0.60 6.52 9.49
C MET A 162 -0.01 6.12 10.85
N LEU A 163 0.25 7.09 11.73
CA LEU A 163 0.73 6.79 13.09
C LEU A 163 -0.33 6.02 13.88
N LEU A 164 -1.60 6.39 13.76
CA LEU A 164 -2.72 5.73 14.44
C LEU A 164 -2.86 4.28 13.98
N PHE A 165 -2.88 4.05 12.66
CA PHE A 165 -2.94 2.71 12.09
C PHE A 165 -1.76 1.85 12.55
N TYR A 166 -0.57 2.43 12.65
CA TYR A 166 0.56 1.70 13.19
C TYR A 166 0.41 1.36 14.67
N GLU A 167 0.14 2.34 15.53
CA GLU A 167 0.10 2.14 16.98
C GLU A 167 -1.07 1.23 17.40
N GLU A 168 -2.24 1.37 16.79
CA GLU A 168 -3.45 0.67 17.20
C GLU A 168 -3.65 -0.67 16.49
N THR A 169 -3.12 -0.84 15.26
CA THR A 169 -3.37 -2.04 14.45
C THR A 169 -2.09 -2.81 14.16
N LEU A 170 -1.12 -2.20 13.48
CA LEU A 170 0.05 -2.94 13.01
C LEU A 170 0.95 -3.38 14.17
N LYS A 171 1.24 -2.51 15.13
CA LYS A 171 2.17 -2.80 16.22
C LYS A 171 1.71 -4.00 17.08
N PRO A 172 0.45 -4.11 17.51
CA PRO A 172 -0.05 -5.34 18.15
C PRO A 172 0.07 -6.58 17.26
N LEU A 173 -0.30 -6.47 15.97
CA LEU A 173 -0.22 -7.57 15.02
C LEU A 173 1.22 -8.08 14.81
N LEU A 174 2.17 -7.15 14.67
CA LEU A 174 3.60 -7.47 14.52
C LEU A 174 4.13 -8.15 15.79
N GLN A 175 3.73 -7.67 16.98
CA GLN A 175 4.11 -8.30 18.25
C GLN A 175 3.55 -9.71 18.40
N GLU A 176 2.27 -9.92 18.09
CA GLU A 176 1.61 -11.23 18.13
C GLU A 176 2.30 -12.24 17.20
N LYS A 177 2.66 -11.79 15.98
CA LYS A 177 3.35 -12.63 14.98
C LYS A 177 4.86 -12.74 15.20
N GLY A 178 5.43 -12.05 16.19
CA GLY A 178 6.88 -12.05 16.46
C GLY A 178 7.71 -11.39 15.36
N ILE A 179 7.12 -10.43 14.62
CA ILE A 179 7.77 -9.71 13.52
C ILE A 179 8.54 -8.52 14.10
N ALA A 180 9.87 -8.55 13.99
CA ALA A 180 10.73 -7.50 14.54
C ALA A 180 10.92 -6.31 13.58
N LYS A 181 10.95 -6.57 12.27
CA LYS A 181 11.17 -5.56 11.25
C LYS A 181 10.31 -5.78 10.01
N ILE A 182 10.05 -4.70 9.31
CA ILE A 182 9.28 -4.67 8.07
C ILE A 182 10.00 -3.83 7.02
N ASN A 183 9.77 -4.15 5.75
CA ASN A 183 10.02 -3.23 4.66
C ASN A 183 8.88 -2.22 4.58
N VAL A 184 9.17 -1.00 4.14
CA VAL A 184 8.14 0.03 3.94
C VAL A 184 8.32 0.63 2.56
N ILE A 185 7.22 0.68 1.82
CA ILE A 185 7.23 1.13 0.45
C ILE A 185 6.09 2.10 0.17
N GLY A 186 6.28 2.97 -0.82
CA GLY A 186 5.20 3.84 -1.27
C GLY A 186 5.46 4.52 -2.60
N HIS A 187 4.36 4.91 -3.25
CA HIS A 187 4.36 5.67 -4.51
C HIS A 187 3.74 7.05 -4.33
N SER A 188 4.23 8.07 -5.03
CA SER A 188 3.71 9.45 -4.95
C SER A 188 3.73 9.96 -3.50
N LEU A 189 2.64 10.56 -2.99
CA LEU A 189 2.54 10.97 -1.58
C LEU A 189 2.77 9.80 -0.60
N GLY A 190 2.39 8.58 -0.98
CA GLY A 190 2.66 7.39 -0.15
C GLY A 190 4.16 7.14 0.03
N GLY A 191 4.98 7.53 -0.95
CA GLY A 191 6.44 7.50 -0.84
C GLY A 191 7.00 8.59 0.09
N TYR A 192 6.32 9.73 0.23
CA TYR A 192 6.65 10.74 1.24
C TYR A 192 6.30 10.24 2.65
N LEU A 193 5.08 9.72 2.83
CA LEU A 193 4.65 9.10 4.10
C LEU A 193 5.55 7.93 4.51
N THR A 194 6.03 7.14 3.55
CA THR A 194 7.00 6.06 3.77
C THR A 194 8.30 6.56 4.41
N GLN A 195 8.81 7.72 3.97
CA GLN A 195 10.00 8.33 4.58
C GLN A 195 9.70 8.83 5.99
N LEU A 196 8.56 9.49 6.20
CA LEU A 196 8.13 9.95 7.53
C LEU A 196 7.92 8.77 8.49
N PHE A 197 7.35 7.66 8.02
CA PHE A 197 7.19 6.43 8.80
C PHE A 197 8.55 5.88 9.23
N ALA A 198 9.51 5.80 8.30
CA ALA A 198 10.85 5.31 8.60
C ALA A 198 11.60 6.19 9.61
N LEU A 199 11.38 7.51 9.57
CA LEU A 199 11.93 8.45 10.55
C LEU A 199 11.23 8.36 11.91
N SER A 200 9.92 8.08 11.92
CA SER A 200 9.13 7.97 13.15
C SER A 200 9.41 6.65 13.88
N TYR A 201 9.68 5.57 13.15
CA TYR A 201 9.84 4.21 13.68
C TYR A 201 11.12 3.49 13.22
N PRO A 202 12.31 4.10 13.33
CA PRO A 202 13.54 3.59 12.70
C PRO A 202 13.95 2.19 13.16
N ASN A 203 13.58 1.80 14.38
CA ASN A 203 13.98 0.52 14.97
C ASN A 203 13.31 -0.71 14.34
N ILE A 204 12.16 -0.52 13.67
CA ILE A 204 11.39 -1.59 13.02
C ILE A 204 11.59 -1.62 11.51
N ILE A 205 12.42 -0.74 10.95
CA ILE A 205 12.65 -0.67 9.51
C ILE A 205 13.75 -1.64 9.13
N ASN A 206 13.45 -2.46 8.11
CA ASN A 206 14.43 -3.26 7.40
C ASN A 206 14.92 -2.53 6.15
N GLU A 207 14.01 -2.21 5.23
CA GLU A 207 14.31 -1.53 3.97
C GLU A 207 13.21 -0.53 3.60
N VAL A 208 13.58 0.48 2.81
CA VAL A 208 12.70 1.55 2.36
C VAL A 208 12.77 1.67 0.84
N TYR A 209 11.62 1.64 0.17
CA TYR A 209 11.51 1.87 -1.28
C TYR A 209 10.48 2.95 -1.58
N THR A 210 10.89 3.99 -2.30
CA THR A 210 9.99 5.08 -2.67
C THR A 210 10.01 5.27 -4.17
N TYR A 211 8.82 5.35 -4.77
CA TYR A 211 8.65 5.52 -6.22
C TYR A 211 7.97 6.85 -6.50
N ASN A 212 8.64 7.71 -7.27
CA ASN A 212 8.12 9.03 -7.64
C ASN A 212 7.67 9.85 -6.42
N ALA A 213 8.42 9.77 -5.31
CA ALA A 213 8.10 10.50 -4.09
C ALA A 213 8.53 11.97 -4.23
N PRO A 214 7.67 12.92 -3.85
CA PRO A 214 8.06 14.32 -3.79
C PRO A 214 9.15 14.50 -2.72
N LEU A 215 10.19 15.26 -3.06
CA LEU A 215 11.29 15.60 -2.15
C LEU A 215 11.22 17.07 -1.77
N GLU A 216 11.58 17.37 -0.52
CA GLU A 216 11.90 18.72 -0.08
C GLU A 216 13.21 19.15 -0.79
N SER A 217 13.12 20.04 -1.78
CA SER A 217 14.32 20.70 -2.28
C SER A 217 14.70 21.76 -1.26
N ARG A 218 15.67 21.48 -0.39
CA ARG A 218 16.32 22.54 0.40
C ARG A 218 16.87 23.57 -0.59
N SER A 219 16.31 24.77 -0.61
CA SER A 219 17.00 25.92 -1.16
C SER A 219 18.31 26.04 -0.41
N VAL A 220 19.43 25.83 -1.11
CA VAL A 220 20.76 26.03 -0.54
C VAL A 220 20.83 27.52 -0.19
N ALA A 221 21.05 27.82 1.10
CA ALA A 221 21.19 29.17 1.63
C ALA A 221 22.33 29.94 0.95
#